data_AF-B7QMH7-F1
#
_entry.id   AF-B7QMH7-F1
#
_cell.length_a   1.000
_cell.length_b   1.000
_cell.length_c   1.000
_cell.angle_alpha   90.00
_cell.angle_beta   90.00
_cell.angle_gamma   90.00
#
_symmetry.space_group_name_H-M   'P 1'
#
loop_
_entity.id
_entity.type
_entity.pdbx_description
1 polymer ?
#
loop_
_entity_poly.entity_id
_entity_poly.type
_entity_poly.pdbx_seq_one_letter_code
_entity_poly.pdbx_strand_id
1 'polypeptide(L)'
;PSKPRTLSPLEHADYFGVSKLISVRELFEARAHLGHKEGLLNDLMKPYIFGSRLGHHIIDLDQTVPHLFRALNFAAHIAYRDGIILFVTRNQQTSHMVEETAKACGEFAHTRWWRPGLFPNSERQFGTVTRLPDLVVLLSTLDTVFEEHLGRAECARMLIPTRPCGHNCNPSL
;
A
#
# COMPACT_ATOMS: atom_id res chain seq x y z
N PRO A 1 26.51 36.58 1.48
CA PRO A 1 25.71 35.69 0.61
C PRO A 1 24.82 34.74 1.45
N SER A 2 23.54 35.06 1.60
CA SER A 2 22.55 34.18 2.22
C SER A 2 22.50 32.86 1.45
N LYS A 3 22.70 31.71 2.14
CA LYS A 3 22.49 30.39 1.54
C LYS A 3 21.12 30.38 0.83
N PRO A 4 21.00 29.86 -0.40
CA PRO A 4 19.70 29.66 -1.00
C PRO A 4 18.86 28.84 -0.02
N ARG A 5 17.66 29.32 0.32
CA ARG A 5 16.72 28.57 1.16
C ARG A 5 16.51 27.22 0.47
N THR A 6 17.05 26.15 1.03
CA THR A 6 16.70 24.79 0.66
C THR A 6 15.21 24.65 0.95
N LEU A 7 14.38 24.62 -0.10
CA LEU A 7 12.94 24.43 0.02
C LEU A 7 12.71 23.13 0.79
N SER A 8 11.98 23.20 1.91
CA SER A 8 11.75 22.01 2.70
C SER A 8 10.70 21.15 1.97
N PRO A 9 10.93 19.83 1.80
CA PRO A 9 9.98 18.98 1.07
C PRO A 9 8.58 18.94 1.69
N LEU A 10 8.45 19.25 2.99
CA LEU A 10 7.18 19.22 3.71
C LEU A 10 6.32 20.48 3.50
N GLU A 11 6.91 21.59 3.05
CA GLU A 11 6.18 22.85 2.79
C GLU A 11 5.39 22.80 1.48
N HIS A 12 5.71 21.86 0.59
CA HIS A 12 5.08 21.73 -0.72
C HIS A 12 4.17 20.49 -0.76
N ALA A 13 2.92 20.69 -1.18
CA ALA A 13 1.94 19.61 -1.26
C ALA A 13 2.31 18.52 -2.29
N ASP A 14 3.01 18.89 -3.37
CA ASP A 14 3.51 17.97 -4.39
C ASP A 14 4.97 18.28 -4.75
N TYR A 15 5.88 18.01 -3.81
CA TYR A 15 7.30 18.28 -3.99
C TYR A 15 7.93 17.41 -5.09
N PHE A 16 7.49 16.15 -5.21
CA PHE A 16 8.07 15.17 -6.15
C PHE A 16 7.34 15.12 -7.51
N GLY A 17 6.26 15.89 -7.70
CA GLY A 17 5.49 15.89 -8.96
C GLY A 17 4.67 14.62 -9.18
N VAL A 18 4.24 13.96 -8.10
CA VAL A 18 3.50 12.70 -8.11
C VAL A 18 2.14 12.84 -8.80
N SER A 19 1.54 14.03 -8.77
CA SER A 19 0.26 14.30 -9.42
C SER A 19 0.26 14.00 -10.92
N LYS A 20 1.43 14.12 -11.57
CA LYS A 20 1.59 13.85 -13.01
C LYS A 20 1.60 12.36 -13.36
N LEU A 21 1.81 11.49 -12.37
CA LEU A 21 1.90 10.04 -12.54
C LEU A 21 0.54 9.34 -12.47
N ILE A 22 -0.52 10.06 -12.06
CA ILE A 22 -1.84 9.47 -11.85
C ILE A 22 -2.87 10.25 -12.68
N SER A 23 -3.58 9.52 -13.54
CA SER A 23 -4.78 10.03 -14.20
C SER A 23 -5.98 9.10 -13.97
N VAL A 24 -7.18 9.67 -13.83
CA VAL A 24 -8.44 8.91 -13.81
C VAL A 24 -8.54 8.01 -15.05
N ARG A 25 -8.10 8.52 -16.21
CA ARG A 25 -8.14 7.78 -17.47
C ARG A 25 -7.25 6.54 -17.42
N GLU A 26 -6.04 6.65 -16.90
CA GLU A 26 -5.09 5.54 -16.80
C GLU A 26 -5.60 4.47 -15.83
N LEU A 27 -6.18 4.88 -14.69
CA LEU A 27 -6.79 3.94 -13.73
C LEU A 27 -8.02 3.24 -14.35
N PHE A 28 -8.78 3.95 -15.17
CA PHE A 28 -9.91 3.36 -15.88
C PHE A 28 -9.46 2.33 -16.91
N GLU A 29 -8.46 2.66 -17.73
CA GLU A 29 -7.84 1.76 -18.72
C GLU A 29 -7.20 0.53 -18.07
N ALA A 30 -6.57 0.71 -16.90
CA ALA A 30 -6.02 -0.36 -16.07
C ALA A 30 -7.09 -1.20 -15.34
N ARG A 31 -8.38 -0.89 -15.53
CA ARG A 31 -9.52 -1.58 -14.90
C ARG A 31 -9.52 -1.55 -13.37
N ALA A 32 -8.92 -0.54 -12.76
CA ALA A 32 -8.86 -0.39 -11.30
C ALA A 32 -10.24 -0.13 -10.66
N HIS A 33 -11.24 0.26 -11.46
CA HIS A 33 -12.61 0.51 -11.02
C HIS A 33 -13.44 -0.77 -10.81
N LEU A 34 -12.95 -1.94 -11.22
CA LEU A 34 -13.69 -3.19 -11.10
C LEU A 34 -13.55 -3.78 -9.69
N GLY A 35 -14.67 -3.90 -8.98
CA GLY A 35 -14.78 -4.62 -7.70
C GLY A 35 -15.21 -6.09 -7.87
N HIS A 36 -15.38 -6.80 -6.74
CA HIS A 36 -15.98 -8.14 -6.74
C HIS A 36 -17.52 -8.04 -6.70
N LYS A 37 -18.15 -9.20 -6.57
CA LYS A 37 -19.60 -9.35 -6.46
C LYS A 37 -20.13 -8.73 -5.17
N GLU A 38 -21.41 -8.35 -5.20
CA GLU A 38 -22.09 -7.67 -4.10
C GLU A 38 -22.02 -8.40 -2.75
N GLY A 39 -22.08 -9.74 -2.76
CA GLY A 39 -22.02 -10.55 -1.53
C GLY A 39 -20.67 -10.58 -0.82
N LEU A 40 -19.59 -10.05 -1.43
CA LEU A 40 -18.24 -10.01 -0.86
C LEU A 40 -17.83 -8.62 -0.37
N LEU A 41 -18.76 -7.66 -0.39
CA LEU A 41 -18.48 -6.29 0.03
C LEU A 41 -18.27 -6.23 1.55
N ASN A 42 -17.22 -5.54 1.97
CA ASN A 42 -17.09 -5.11 3.36
C ASN A 42 -17.94 -3.84 3.58
N ASP A 43 -18.77 -3.82 4.61
CA ASP A 43 -19.63 -2.68 4.94
C ASP A 43 -18.87 -1.35 5.07
N LEU A 44 -17.62 -1.41 5.53
CA LEU A 44 -16.75 -0.24 5.68
C LEU A 44 -16.24 0.31 4.34
N MET A 45 -16.32 -0.48 3.26
CA MET A 45 -15.95 -0.06 1.92
C MET A 45 -17.08 0.63 1.16
N LYS A 46 -18.33 0.58 1.65
CA LYS A 46 -19.51 1.23 1.03
C LYS A 46 -19.28 2.68 0.59
N PRO A 47 -18.61 3.56 1.35
CA PRO A 47 -18.40 4.96 0.93
C PRO A 47 -17.50 5.12 -0.31
N TYR A 48 -16.65 4.14 -0.61
CA TYR A 48 -15.71 4.16 -1.73
C TYR A 48 -16.27 3.50 -3.00
N ILE A 49 -17.50 2.98 -2.93
CA ILE A 49 -18.19 2.32 -4.04
C ILE A 49 -19.08 3.34 -4.75
N PHE A 50 -18.87 3.50 -6.05
CA PHE A 50 -19.69 4.36 -6.90
C PHE A 50 -21.08 3.76 -7.12
N GLY A 51 -21.16 2.44 -7.28
CA GLY A 51 -22.41 1.71 -7.45
C GLY A 51 -22.20 0.25 -7.80
N SER A 52 -23.25 -0.42 -8.26
CA SER A 52 -23.14 -1.78 -8.79
C SER A 52 -23.76 -1.90 -10.19
N ARG A 53 -23.18 -2.77 -11.01
CA ARG A 53 -23.65 -3.07 -12.36
C ARG A 53 -23.56 -4.57 -12.59
N LEU A 54 -24.67 -5.19 -12.97
CA LEU A 54 -24.75 -6.64 -13.22
C LEU A 54 -24.20 -7.46 -12.03
N GLY A 55 -24.51 -7.04 -10.80
CA GLY A 55 -24.08 -7.71 -9.57
C GLY A 55 -22.59 -7.57 -9.22
N HIS A 56 -21.86 -6.69 -9.91
CA HIS A 56 -20.46 -6.36 -9.60
C HIS A 56 -20.34 -4.92 -9.11
N HIS A 57 -19.52 -4.70 -8.10
CA HIS A 57 -19.25 -3.35 -7.60
C HIS A 57 -18.33 -2.58 -8.52
N ILE A 58 -18.58 -1.27 -8.59
CA ILE A 58 -17.74 -0.30 -9.28
C ILE A 58 -17.17 0.64 -8.21
N ILE A 59 -15.84 0.72 -8.16
CA ILE A 59 -15.11 1.59 -7.23
C ILE A 59 -15.09 3.01 -7.80
N ASP A 60 -15.25 4.00 -6.92
CA ASP A 60 -15.18 5.41 -7.28
C ASP A 60 -13.73 5.85 -7.54
N LEU A 61 -13.41 6.13 -8.81
CA LEU A 61 -12.09 6.59 -9.21
C LEU A 61 -11.81 8.05 -8.80
N ASP A 62 -12.83 8.90 -8.68
CA ASP A 62 -12.66 10.29 -8.27
C ASP A 62 -12.22 10.37 -6.81
N GLN A 63 -12.66 9.40 -6.00
CA GLN A 63 -12.11 9.19 -4.66
C GLN A 63 -10.75 8.47 -4.69
N THR A 64 -10.56 7.48 -5.56
CA THR A 64 -9.32 6.68 -5.59
C THR A 64 -8.08 7.53 -5.93
N VAL A 65 -8.18 8.47 -6.87
CA VAL A 65 -7.07 9.33 -7.30
C VAL A 65 -6.45 10.16 -6.17
N PRO A 66 -7.20 10.99 -5.41
CA PRO A 66 -6.62 11.78 -4.32
C PRO A 66 -6.08 10.88 -3.18
N HIS A 67 -6.70 9.71 -2.98
CA HIS A 67 -6.19 8.72 -2.06
C HIS A 67 -4.81 8.20 -2.53
N LEU A 68 -4.71 7.72 -3.78
CA LEU A 68 -3.47 7.22 -4.35
C LEU A 68 -2.36 8.29 -4.38
N PHE A 69 -2.71 9.54 -4.70
CA PHE A 69 -1.78 10.66 -4.65
C PHE A 69 -1.16 10.82 -3.25
N ARG A 70 -1.97 10.82 -2.20
CA ARG A 70 -1.47 10.88 -0.81
C ARG A 70 -0.57 9.68 -0.47
N ALA A 71 -0.88 8.49 -1.01
CA ALA A 71 -0.08 7.28 -0.79
C ALA A 71 1.32 7.42 -1.36
N LEU A 72 1.38 7.77 -2.65
CA LEU A 72 2.61 7.88 -3.40
C LEU A 72 3.46 9.04 -2.87
N ASN A 73 2.84 10.17 -2.52
CA ASN A 73 3.56 11.29 -1.93
C ASN A 73 4.17 10.91 -0.56
N PHE A 74 3.43 10.16 0.26
CA PHE A 74 3.94 9.65 1.53
C PHE A 74 5.11 8.68 1.34
N ALA A 75 4.97 7.72 0.42
CA ALA A 75 6.05 6.79 0.09
C ALA A 75 7.30 7.50 -0.45
N ALA A 76 7.13 8.50 -1.32
CA ALA A 76 8.22 9.31 -1.84
C ALA A 76 8.94 10.09 -0.74
N HIS A 77 8.22 10.61 0.26
CA HIS A 77 8.80 11.27 1.42
C HIS A 77 9.61 10.34 2.33
N ILE A 78 9.25 9.07 2.41
CA ILE A 78 9.99 8.06 3.18
C ILE A 78 11.24 7.64 2.43
N ALA A 79 11.13 7.37 1.13
CA ALA A 79 12.26 7.07 0.26
C ALA A 79 13.29 8.22 0.26
N TYR A 80 12.83 9.48 0.20
CA TYR A 80 13.69 10.67 0.30
C TYR A 80 14.48 10.77 1.62
N ARG A 81 14.02 10.09 2.68
CA ARG A 81 14.65 10.08 4.02
C ARG A 81 15.45 8.82 4.30
N ASP A 82 15.77 8.02 3.28
CA ASP A 82 16.44 6.72 3.43
C ASP A 82 15.67 5.76 4.36
N GLY A 83 14.34 5.85 4.30
CA GLY A 83 13.42 4.95 4.98
C GLY A 83 13.31 3.61 4.26
N ILE A 84 13.12 2.52 5.01
CA ILE A 84 13.00 1.17 4.44
C ILE A 84 11.56 0.93 4.02
N ILE A 85 11.33 0.58 2.74
CA ILE A 85 10.01 0.23 2.22
C ILE A 85 9.94 -1.28 1.99
N LEU A 86 8.89 -1.92 2.50
CA LEU A 86 8.61 -3.34 2.30
C LEU A 86 7.32 -3.52 1.50
N PHE A 87 7.43 -4.13 0.32
CA PHE A 87 6.29 -4.56 -0.47
C PHE A 87 5.80 -5.94 -0.03
N VAL A 88 4.50 -6.06 0.24
CA VAL A 88 3.91 -7.31 0.71
C VAL A 88 2.75 -7.71 -0.21
N THR A 89 2.79 -8.96 -0.68
CA THR A 89 1.68 -9.58 -1.41
C THR A 89 1.59 -11.05 -1.06
N ARG A 90 0.37 -11.59 -1.00
CA ARG A 90 0.13 -13.04 -0.86
C ARG A 90 -0.38 -13.68 -2.14
N ASN A 91 -0.63 -12.87 -3.17
CA ASN A 91 -1.06 -13.38 -4.46
C ASN A 91 0.14 -13.95 -5.22
N GLN A 92 0.10 -15.25 -5.48
CA GLN A 92 1.15 -15.96 -6.22
C GLN A 92 1.31 -15.44 -7.65
N GLN A 93 0.22 -14.96 -8.28
CA GLN A 93 0.26 -14.42 -9.63
C GLN A 93 1.10 -13.15 -9.74
N THR A 94 1.09 -12.31 -8.70
CA THR A 94 1.82 -11.04 -8.67
C THR A 94 3.16 -11.14 -7.97
N SER A 95 3.44 -12.25 -7.28
CA SER A 95 4.65 -12.45 -6.48
C SER A 95 5.95 -12.15 -7.23
N HIS A 96 6.12 -12.72 -8.43
CA HIS A 96 7.34 -12.53 -9.21
C HIS A 96 7.55 -11.07 -9.62
N MET A 97 6.48 -10.45 -10.17
CA MET A 97 6.49 -9.05 -10.60
C MET A 97 6.84 -8.11 -9.45
N VAL A 98 6.31 -8.38 -8.24
CA VAL A 98 6.59 -7.56 -7.06
C VAL A 98 8.03 -7.72 -6.58
N GLU A 99 8.56 -8.94 -6.58
CA GLU A 99 9.96 -9.21 -6.23
C GLU A 99 10.94 -8.52 -7.20
N GLU A 100 10.65 -8.55 -8.50
CA GLU A 100 11.46 -7.87 -9.52
C GLU A 100 11.39 -6.35 -9.37
N THR A 101 10.18 -5.80 -9.15
CA THR A 101 9.98 -4.36 -8.97
C THR A 101 10.71 -3.86 -7.72
N ALA A 102 10.60 -4.56 -6.59
CA ALA A 102 11.30 -4.20 -5.37
C ALA A 102 12.82 -4.20 -5.57
N LYS A 103 13.37 -5.24 -6.22
CA LYS A 103 14.80 -5.30 -6.57
C LYS A 103 15.23 -4.15 -7.48
N ALA A 104 14.41 -3.78 -8.47
CA ALA A 104 14.69 -2.67 -9.37
C ALA A 104 14.69 -1.32 -8.65
N CYS A 105 13.82 -1.15 -7.65
CA CYS A 105 13.77 0.04 -6.81
C CYS A 105 14.87 0.09 -5.73
N GLY A 106 15.57 -1.02 -5.45
CA GLY A 106 16.49 -1.13 -4.32
C GLY A 106 15.80 -1.33 -2.97
N GLU A 107 14.53 -1.72 -2.98
CA GLU A 107 13.68 -1.92 -1.81
C GLU A 107 13.42 -3.41 -1.55
N PHE A 108 12.70 -3.72 -0.47
CA PHE A 108 12.45 -5.10 -0.05
C PHE A 108 11.06 -5.58 -0.42
N ALA A 109 10.92 -6.89 -0.66
CA ALA A 109 9.61 -7.53 -0.84
C ALA A 109 9.49 -8.79 0.01
N HIS A 110 8.31 -9.00 0.59
CA HIS A 110 7.92 -10.24 1.26
C HIS A 110 6.64 -10.78 0.61
N THR A 111 6.81 -11.80 -0.23
CA THR A 111 5.72 -12.40 -1.02
C THR A 111 5.37 -13.83 -0.58
N ARG A 112 6.21 -14.43 0.25
CA ARG A 112 6.05 -15.78 0.78
C ARG A 112 5.13 -15.78 1.99
N TRP A 113 4.91 -16.96 2.57
CA TRP A 113 4.08 -17.11 3.76
C TRP A 113 4.56 -16.18 4.89
N TRP A 114 3.62 -15.45 5.49
CA TRP A 114 3.91 -14.55 6.61
C TRP A 114 4.05 -15.37 7.89
N ARG A 115 5.23 -15.35 8.49
CA ARG A 115 5.46 -16.01 9.78
C ARG A 115 4.85 -15.14 10.89
N PRO A 116 3.94 -15.67 11.72
CA PRO A 116 3.44 -14.92 12.87
C PRO A 116 4.59 -14.49 13.80
N GLY A 117 4.56 -13.24 14.24
CA GLY A 117 5.58 -12.66 15.10
C GLY A 117 6.79 -12.09 14.35
N LEU A 118 6.71 -11.91 13.03
CA LEU A 118 7.84 -11.44 12.21
C LEU A 118 8.36 -10.06 12.67
N PHE A 119 7.46 -9.12 12.97
CA PHE A 119 7.86 -7.81 13.48
C PHE A 119 7.90 -7.73 15.02
N PRO A 120 6.88 -8.18 15.76
CA PRO A 120 6.86 -8.05 17.22
C PRO A 120 7.99 -8.82 17.92
N ASN A 121 8.46 -9.91 17.31
CA ASN A 121 9.53 -10.76 17.85
C ASN A 121 10.74 -10.83 16.90
N SER A 122 10.99 -9.72 16.20
CA SER A 122 12.03 -9.62 15.17
C SER A 122 13.42 -9.97 15.69
N GLU A 123 13.81 -9.50 16.87
CA GLU A 123 15.14 -9.79 17.46
C GLU A 123 15.38 -11.29 17.63
N ARG A 124 14.37 -12.04 18.08
CA ARG A 124 14.48 -13.49 18.23
C ARG A 124 14.40 -14.22 16.89
N GLN A 125 13.60 -13.70 15.96
CA GLN A 125 13.41 -14.30 14.64
C GLN A 125 14.65 -14.16 13.75
N PHE A 126 15.33 -13.00 13.82
CA PHE A 126 16.53 -12.69 13.05
C PHE A 126 17.83 -12.93 13.84
N GLY A 127 17.74 -13.13 15.16
CA GLY A 127 18.88 -13.39 16.04
C GLY A 127 19.80 -12.18 16.25
N THR A 128 19.38 -10.99 15.81
CA THR A 128 20.16 -9.75 15.84
C THR A 128 19.24 -8.54 16.02
N VAL A 129 19.81 -7.39 16.40
CA VAL A 129 19.08 -6.12 16.44
C VAL A 129 18.84 -5.66 15.00
N THR A 130 17.59 -5.80 14.53
CA THR A 130 17.21 -5.54 13.14
C THR A 130 16.44 -4.22 13.04
N ARG A 131 16.80 -3.37 12.08
CA ARG A 131 15.97 -2.21 11.70
C ARG A 131 14.73 -2.71 10.95
N LEU A 132 13.56 -2.41 11.50
CA LEU A 132 12.26 -2.72 10.89
C LEU A 132 11.95 -1.76 9.73
N PRO A 133 11.04 -2.14 8.80
CA PRO A 133 10.62 -1.25 7.74
C PRO A 133 9.85 -0.05 8.29
N ASP A 134 10.09 1.12 7.69
CA ASP A 134 9.41 2.38 8.04
C ASP A 134 8.07 2.53 7.30
N LEU A 135 7.90 1.78 6.21
CA LEU A 135 6.65 1.71 5.44
C LEU A 135 6.43 0.30 4.91
N VAL A 136 5.18 -0.16 5.03
CA VAL A 136 4.75 -1.43 4.43
C VAL A 136 3.65 -1.16 3.41
N VAL A 137 3.89 -1.54 2.16
CA VAL A 137 2.95 -1.41 1.06
C VAL A 137 2.27 -2.76 0.83
N LEU A 138 1.00 -2.87 1.22
CA LEU A 138 0.20 -4.08 1.05
C LEU A 138 -0.50 -4.05 -0.31
N LEU A 139 0.01 -4.82 -1.27
CA LEU A 139 -0.63 -5.00 -2.57
C LEU A 139 -1.80 -5.99 -2.51
N SER A 140 -1.78 -6.88 -1.52
CA SER A 140 -2.87 -7.79 -1.21
C SER A 140 -3.09 -7.77 0.29
N THR A 141 -4.27 -7.32 0.71
CA THR A 141 -4.69 -7.21 2.11
C THR A 141 -5.20 -8.53 2.68
N LEU A 142 -5.65 -9.44 1.80
CA LEU A 142 -6.14 -10.77 2.15
C LEU A 142 -5.07 -11.82 1.84
N ASP A 143 -5.05 -12.89 2.65
CA ASP A 143 -4.26 -14.08 2.37
C ASP A 143 -5.00 -15.04 1.42
N THR A 144 -4.38 -16.17 1.09
CA THR A 144 -4.93 -17.19 0.18
C THR A 144 -6.24 -17.83 0.67
N VAL A 145 -6.57 -17.66 1.95
CA VAL A 145 -7.81 -18.16 2.58
C VAL A 145 -8.88 -17.06 2.75
N PHE A 146 -8.72 -15.90 2.12
CA PHE A 146 -9.62 -14.74 2.23
C PHE A 146 -9.75 -14.12 3.63
N GLU A 147 -8.82 -14.44 4.52
CA GLU A 147 -8.66 -13.79 5.82
C GLU A 147 -7.75 -12.57 5.70
N GLU A 148 -7.91 -11.62 6.63
CA GLU A 148 -7.03 -10.46 6.70
C GLU A 148 -5.57 -10.87 6.96
N HIS A 149 -4.66 -10.27 6.20
CA HIS A 149 -3.25 -10.55 6.31
C HIS A 149 -2.72 -10.15 7.70
N LEU A 150 -2.12 -11.10 8.41
CA LEU A 150 -1.58 -10.90 9.76
C LEU A 150 -0.58 -9.74 9.83
N GLY A 151 0.17 -9.52 8.75
CA GLY A 151 1.10 -8.39 8.63
C GLY A 151 0.43 -7.04 8.86
N ARG A 152 -0.87 -6.87 8.55
CA ARG A 152 -1.61 -5.63 8.83
C ARG A 152 -1.71 -5.35 10.33
N ALA A 153 -2.12 -6.36 11.10
CA ALA A 153 -2.23 -6.24 12.56
C ALA A 153 -0.86 -6.05 13.22
N GLU A 154 0.19 -6.72 12.70
CA GLU A 154 1.55 -6.55 13.20
C GLU A 154 2.13 -5.17 12.88
N CYS A 155 1.91 -4.64 11.67
CA CYS A 155 2.30 -3.27 11.32
C CYS A 155 1.63 -2.24 12.22
N ALA A 156 0.31 -2.37 12.43
CA ALA A 156 -0.44 -1.47 13.29
C ALA A 156 0.09 -1.46 14.73
N ARG A 157 0.47 -2.63 15.28
CA ARG A 157 1.09 -2.73 16.62
C ARG A 157 2.46 -2.08 16.68
N MET A 158 3.23 -2.16 15.60
CA MET A 158 4.56 -1.55 15.49
C MET A 158 4.53 -0.10 14.99
N LEU A 159 3.33 0.49 14.83
CA LEU A 159 3.10 1.84 14.30
C LEU A 159 3.72 2.05 12.91
N ILE A 160 3.84 0.98 12.13
CA ILE A 160 4.31 1.03 10.75
C ILE A 160 3.10 1.41 9.87
N PRO A 161 3.16 2.53 9.14
CA PRO A 161 2.07 2.95 8.28
C PRO A 161 1.82 1.89 7.20
N THR A 162 0.58 1.46 7.08
CA THR A 162 0.11 0.55 6.03
C THR A 162 -0.95 1.23 5.19
N ARG A 163 -1.00 0.86 3.91
CA ARG A 163 -2.09 1.28 3.04
C ARG A 163 -2.78 0.09 2.39
N PRO A 164 -4.02 -0.22 2.77
CA PRO A 164 -4.77 -1.30 2.15
C PRO A 164 -5.34 -0.88 0.78
N CYS A 165 -5.45 -1.85 -0.14
CA CYS A 165 -6.09 -1.71 -1.44
C CYS A 165 -7.13 -2.83 -1.62
N GLY A 166 -8.38 -2.48 -1.95
CA GLY A 166 -9.45 -3.44 -2.34
C GLY A 166 -10.80 -3.23 -1.62
N HIS A 167 -11.90 -3.59 -2.27
CA HIS A 167 -13.29 -3.35 -1.81
C HIS A 167 -13.80 -4.42 -0.80
N ASN A 168 -13.15 -5.57 -0.70
CA ASN A 168 -13.39 -6.60 0.31
C ASN A 168 -12.49 -6.42 1.55
N CYS A 169 -11.69 -5.38 1.59
CA CYS A 169 -10.73 -5.10 2.65
C CYS A 169 -11.39 -4.26 3.73
N ASN A 170 -10.92 -4.40 4.97
CA ASN A 170 -11.26 -3.46 6.03
C ASN A 170 -10.34 -2.22 5.95
N PRO A 171 -10.86 -1.00 5.71
CA PRO A 171 -10.05 0.21 5.59
C PRO A 171 -9.67 0.86 6.94
N SER A 172 -10.08 0.28 8.09
CA SER A 172 -9.96 0.94 9.40
C SER A 172 -8.56 0.92 10.04
N LEU A 173 -7.67 0.01 9.60
CA LEU A 173 -6.29 -0.14 10.11
C LEU A 173 -5.30 -0.08 8.95
#